data_AF-A0A7Z9FC41-F1
#
_entry.id   AF-A0A7Z9FC41-F1
#
_cell.length_a   1.000
_cell.length_b   1.000
_cell.length_c   1.000
_cell.angle_alpha   90.00
_cell.angle_beta   90.00
_cell.angle_gamma   90.00
#
_symmetry.space_group_name_H-M   'P 1'
#
loop_
_entity.id
_entity.type
_entity.pdbx_description
1 polymer ?
#
loop_
_entity_poly.entity_id
_entity_poly.type
_entity_poly.pdbx_seq_one_letter_code
_entity_poly.pdbx_strand_id
1 'polypeptide(L)' 'FDPLRDEGVHYADKLAAAGVETAHVCYDGMIHGFFSMGGWLEKSREALDYAAERLGEALTKAKPL' A
#
# COMPACT_ATOMS: atom_id res chain seq x y z
N PHE A 1 -4.36 -2.21 13.98
CA PHE A 1 -5.64 -2.64 14.56
C PHE A 1 -6.65 -2.89 13.44
N ASP A 2 -6.32 -3.76 12.50
CA ASP A 2 -7.18 -4.09 11.35
C ASP A 2 -7.37 -5.62 11.35
N PRO A 3 -8.61 -6.15 11.38
CA PRO A 3 -8.85 -7.58 11.31
C PRO A 3 -8.32 -8.22 10.02
N LEU A 4 -8.16 -7.45 8.95
CA LEU A 4 -7.69 -7.93 7.65
C LEU A 4 -6.16 -7.82 7.48
N ARG A 5 -5.43 -7.34 8.49
CA ARG A 5 -3.98 -7.11 8.41
C ARG A 5 -3.24 -8.35 7.93
N ASP A 6 -3.50 -9.49 8.56
CA ASP A 6 -2.73 -10.71 8.31
C ASP A 6 -3.07 -11.31 6.93
N GLU A 7 -4.31 -11.13 6.45
CA GLU A 7 -4.70 -11.49 5.07
C GLU A 7 -3.95 -10.63 4.03
N GLY A 8 -3.80 -9.33 4.29
CA GLY A 8 -3.03 -8.42 3.45
C GLY A 8 -1.54 -8.80 3.34
N VAL A 9 -0.92 -9.17 4.47
CA VAL A 9 0.46 -9.69 4.50
C VAL A 9 0.57 -10.95 3.66
N HIS A 10 -0.31 -11.92 3.89
CA HIS A 10 -0.28 -13.21 3.17
C HIS A 10 -0.46 -13.05 1.66
N TYR A 11 -1.31 -12.10 1.24
CA TYR A 11 -1.51 -11.82 -0.19
C TYR A 11 -0.26 -11.21 -0.82
N ALA A 12 0.37 -10.24 -0.16
CA ALA A 12 1.63 -9.65 -0.63
C ALA A 12 2.75 -10.69 -0.74
N ASP A 13 2.88 -11.58 0.26
CA ASP A 13 3.87 -12.66 0.24
C ASP A 13 3.65 -13.62 -0.93
N LYS A 14 2.38 -13.97 -1.21
CA LYS A 14 2.03 -14.81 -2.37
C LYS A 14 2.36 -14.16 -3.71
N LEU A 15 2.08 -12.87 -3.87
CA LEU A 15 2.42 -12.13 -5.09
C LEU A 15 3.94 -12.10 -5.30
N ALA A 16 4.70 -11.79 -4.26
CA ALA A 16 6.16 -11.78 -4.30
C ALA A 16 6.73 -13.16 -4.63
N ALA A 17 6.22 -14.23 -3.99
CA ALA A 17 6.63 -15.60 -4.26
C ALA A 17 6.33 -16.06 -5.69
N ALA A 18 5.30 -15.48 -6.34
CA ALA A 18 4.97 -15.71 -7.74
C ALA A 18 5.81 -14.87 -8.72
N GLY A 19 6.76 -14.07 -8.23
CA GLY A 19 7.62 -13.21 -9.05
C GLY A 19 6.97 -11.90 -9.52
N VAL A 20 5.84 -11.51 -8.95
CA VAL A 20 5.20 -10.21 -9.22
C VAL A 20 5.95 -9.12 -8.45
N GLU A 21 6.34 -8.02 -9.11
CA GLU A 21 6.89 -6.84 -8.43
C GLU A 21 5.87 -6.33 -7.41
N THR A 22 6.17 -6.51 -6.12
CA THR A 22 5.22 -6.30 -5.03
C THR A 22 5.84 -5.40 -3.97
N ALA A 23 5.05 -4.45 -3.46
CA ALA A 23 5.41 -3.63 -2.32
C ALA A 23 4.30 -3.70 -1.27
N HIS A 24 4.69 -3.88 -0.01
CA HIS A 24 3.76 -3.95 1.12
C HIS A 24 4.33 -3.13 2.28
N VAL A 25 3.48 -2.29 2.87
CA VAL A 25 3.81 -1.48 4.05
C VAL A 25 2.67 -1.62 5.04
N CYS A 26 2.99 -2.05 6.26
CA CYS A 26 2.04 -2.05 7.37
C CYS A 26 2.19 -0.75 8.15
N TYR A 27 1.11 0.03 8.27
CA TYR A 27 1.09 1.24 9.09
C TYR A 27 0.62 0.88 10.50
N ASP A 28 1.58 0.56 11.36
CA ASP A 28 1.30 0.16 12.74
C ASP A 28 0.49 1.21 13.50
N GLY A 29 -0.41 0.74 14.36
CA GLY A 29 -1.33 1.61 15.11
C GLY A 29 -2.51 2.15 14.32
N MET A 30 -2.54 2.00 12.99
CA MET A 30 -3.69 2.42 12.18
C MET A 30 -4.83 1.40 12.23
N ILE A 31 -6.04 1.89 12.01
CA ILE A 31 -7.29 1.12 11.91
C ILE A 31 -7.67 0.92 10.45
N HIS A 32 -8.58 -0.03 10.22
CA HIS A 32 -9.19 -0.20 8.91
C HIS A 32 -9.83 1.11 8.41
N GLY A 33 -9.62 1.44 7.14
CA GLY A 33 -10.17 2.65 6.50
C GLY A 33 -9.42 3.96 6.79
N PHE A 34 -8.30 3.94 7.55
CA PHE A 34 -7.54 5.16 7.85
C PHE A 34 -7.08 5.91 6.59
N PHE A 35 -6.89 5.20 5.47
CA PHE A 35 -6.44 5.75 4.20
C PHE A 35 -7.33 6.89 3.66
N SER A 36 -8.62 6.89 3.99
CA SER A 36 -9.57 7.94 3.59
C SER A 36 -9.62 9.12 4.56
N MET A 37 -8.82 9.11 5.62
CA MET A 37 -8.88 10.10 6.71
C MET A 37 -7.80 11.19 6.57
N GLY A 38 -7.37 11.51 5.35
CA GLY A 38 -6.30 12.49 5.09
C GLY A 38 -6.60 13.92 5.57
N GLY A 39 -7.85 14.24 5.89
CA GLY A 39 -8.21 15.49 6.58
C GLY A 39 -7.85 15.52 8.07
N TRP A 40 -7.68 14.36 8.69
CA TRP A 40 -7.63 14.18 10.15
C TRP A 40 -6.35 13.51 10.64
N LEU A 41 -5.76 12.62 9.84
CA LEU A 41 -4.59 11.82 10.21
C LEU A 41 -3.41 12.11 9.28
N GLU A 42 -2.29 12.54 9.85
CA GLU A 42 -1.04 12.72 9.11
C GLU A 42 -0.59 11.40 8.46
N LYS A 43 -0.68 10.29 9.20
CA LYS A 43 -0.38 8.94 8.68
C LYS A 43 -1.22 8.55 7.46
N SER A 44 -2.43 9.08 7.31
CA SER A 44 -3.22 8.86 6.10
C SER A 44 -2.62 9.58 4.89
N ARG A 45 -2.10 10.80 5.07
CA ARG A 45 -1.41 11.55 4.00
C ARG A 45 -0.11 10.86 3.60
N GLU A 46 0.69 10.44 4.58
CA GLU A 46 1.91 9.66 4.31
C GLU A 46 1.61 8.40 3.49
N ALA A 47 0.55 7.67 3.82
CA ALA A 47 0.15 6.47 3.09
C ALA A 47 -0.33 6.78 1.66
N LEU A 48 -1.06 7.88 1.46
CA LEU A 48 -1.49 8.37 0.15
C LEU A 48 -0.29 8.77 -0.72
N ASP A 49 0.64 9.54 -0.16
CA ASP A 49 1.84 10.00 -0.86
C ASP A 49 2.70 8.83 -1.30
N TYR A 50 2.93 7.86 -0.39
CA TYR A 50 3.65 6.63 -0.71
C TYR A 50 2.97 5.85 -1.85
N ALA A 51 1.65 5.63 -1.76
CA ALA A 51 0.92 4.89 -2.80
C ALA A 51 0.98 5.61 -4.17
N ALA A 52 0.88 6.94 -4.17
CA ALA A 52 0.96 7.76 -5.38
C ALA A 52 2.36 7.70 -6.01
N GLU A 53 3.42 7.77 -5.20
CA GLU A 53 4.81 7.63 -5.67
C GLU A 53 5.02 6.27 -6.33
N ARG A 54 4.67 5.17 -5.65
CA ARG A 54 4.84 3.81 -6.19
C ARG A 54 4.05 3.59 -7.48
N LEU A 55 2.84 4.15 -7.57
CA LEU A 55 2.05 4.11 -8.78
C LEU A 55 2.71 4.90 -9.92
N GLY A 56 3.22 6.11 -9.65
CA GLY A 56 3.93 6.93 -10.63
C GLY A 56 5.18 6.26 -11.18
N GLU A 57 5.97 5.62 -10.32
CA GLU A 57 7.12 4.81 -10.72
C GLU A 57 6.70 3.65 -11.64
N ALA A 58 5.66 2.89 -11.26
CA ALA A 58 5.18 1.75 -12.03
C ALA A 58 4.67 2.17 -13.40
N LEU A 59 3.91 3.27 -13.49
CA LEU A 59 3.42 3.83 -14.75
C LEU A 59 4.54 4.39 -15.64
N THR A 60 5.65 4.83 -15.06
CA THR A 60 6.82 5.30 -15.83
C THR A 60 7.66 4.12 -16.34
N LYS A 61 7.81 3.05 -15.54
CA LYS A 61 8.48 1.81 -15.96
C LYS A 61 7.68 1.09 -17.06
N ALA A 62 6.36 1.08 -16.93
CA ALA A 62 5.44 0.59 -17.94
C ALA A 62 5.39 1.59 -19.10
N LYS A 63 6.41 1.59 -19.96
CA LYS A 63 6.44 2.38 -21.20
C LYS A 63 5.06 2.28 -21.90
N PRO A 64 4.45 3.39 -22.34
CA PRO A 64 3.18 3.31 -23.05
C PRO A 64 3.37 2.44 -24.30
N LEU A 65 2.41 1.53 -24.51
CA LEU A 65 2.32 0.70 -25.72
C LEU A 65 2.30 1.56 -26.98
#